data_AF-A0A651E4M6-F1
#
_entry.id   AF-A0A651E4M6-F1
#
_cell.length_a   1.000
_cell.length_b   1.000
_cell.length_c   1.000
_cell.angle_alpha   90.00
_cell.angle_beta   90.00
_cell.angle_gamma   90.00
#
_symmetry.space_group_name_H-M   'P 1'
#
loop_
_entity.id
_entity.type
_entity.pdbx_description
1 polymer ?
#
loop_
_entity_poly.entity_id
_entity_poly.type
_entity_poly.pdbx_seq_one_letter_code
_entity_poly.pdbx_strand_id
1 'polypeptide(L)'
;MQKTLLVCLLLLGALAGLSGQNMYEAETEHYRVLSSVSAEHAQETATAAEALAHLYNQYFRFEMDELPSRMTVRIFADRSDFDRHLTRIIGETRNEPVYLHFTDHARSELVAYIMDDFEQYRASLTHQSVIQFLRAFIQNPPLWIREGFAVYFENSYYDDERGEAVFQANTAWLETLQQLVSGSRPVMPLSTVLSADVATARSQLDTFYPQTWGMITFLTESENRQHNRMLWDAIAALEPQASLAQNVEQIERRVLRWVNTDALVDEFSTFVSEMRSFRQLVEQGIEYYGRGEYEAAEEQFRRAIALRDGNHVPYYYIGLILYGQGSYEEADMYYRVALERGAPEGLVYFALGVNAFAGSMFDDAVQFLERALERDPGAYGDRAEQLIARIGN
;
A
#
# COMPACT_ATOMS: atom_id res chain seq x y z
N MET A 1 6.46 33.46 18.36
CA MET A 1 5.49 33.97 17.37
C MET A 1 4.60 32.82 16.95
N GLN A 2 3.32 33.11 16.78
CA GLN A 2 2.17 32.23 17.04
C GLN A 2 2.16 30.90 16.28
N LYS A 3 1.84 29.83 17.01
CA LYS A 3 1.31 28.58 16.47
C LYS A 3 -0.11 28.86 15.98
N THR A 4 -0.33 28.84 14.67
CA THR A 4 -1.66 28.95 14.08
C THR A 4 -2.38 27.63 14.32
N LEU A 5 -3.36 27.65 15.22
CA LEU A 5 -4.30 26.56 15.46
C LEU A 5 -5.25 26.54 14.25
N LEU A 6 -5.20 25.49 13.43
CA LEU A 6 -6.16 25.26 12.35
C LEU A 6 -7.49 24.88 12.99
N VAL A 7 -8.50 25.74 12.86
CA VAL A 7 -9.85 25.49 13.36
C VAL A 7 -10.63 24.80 12.25
N CYS A 8 -10.88 23.49 12.38
CA CYS A 8 -11.86 22.79 11.57
C CYS A 8 -13.26 23.38 11.82
N LEU A 9 -13.82 24.03 10.81
CA LEU A 9 -15.16 24.59 10.85
C LEU A 9 -16.17 23.49 10.50
N LEU A 10 -16.77 22.87 11.52
CA LEU A 10 -17.89 21.93 11.38
C LEU A 10 -19.14 22.68 10.88
N LEU A 11 -19.39 22.64 9.57
CA LEU A 11 -20.68 23.04 8.99
C LEU A 11 -21.62 21.83 8.97
N LEU A 12 -22.39 21.66 10.06
CA LEU A 12 -23.51 20.72 10.13
C LEU A 12 -24.68 21.25 9.27
N GLY A 13 -24.64 20.97 7.97
CA GLY A 13 -25.73 21.24 7.04
C GLY A 13 -26.23 19.95 6.40
N ALA A 14 -27.33 19.39 6.88
CA ALA A 14 -28.06 18.38 6.12
C ALA A 14 -28.63 19.05 4.84
N LEU A 15 -27.96 18.86 3.71
CA LEU A 15 -28.47 19.31 2.41
C LEU A 15 -29.66 18.44 2.01
N ALA A 16 -30.87 18.93 2.29
CA ALA A 16 -32.11 18.33 1.81
C ALA A 16 -32.25 18.56 0.29
N GLY A 17 -31.60 17.70 -0.50
CA GLY A 17 -31.88 17.55 -1.92
C GLY A 17 -33.16 16.73 -2.14
N LEU A 18 -33.98 17.14 -3.11
CA LEU A 18 -35.29 16.57 -3.49
C LEU A 18 -35.28 15.10 -4.01
N SER A 19 -34.31 14.29 -3.59
CA SER A 19 -34.32 12.83 -3.72
C SER A 19 -33.68 12.26 -2.46
N GLY A 20 -34.53 11.80 -1.53
CA GLY A 20 -34.18 11.56 -0.14
C GLY A 20 -32.95 10.69 0.10
N GLN A 21 -31.95 11.30 0.74
CA GLN A 21 -31.16 10.78 1.86
C GLN A 21 -30.38 11.95 2.46
N ASN A 22 -30.30 12.02 3.79
CA ASN A 22 -29.47 13.01 4.47
C ASN A 22 -28.01 12.58 4.30
N MET A 23 -27.25 13.30 3.47
CA MET A 23 -25.80 13.16 3.43
C MET A 23 -25.20 14.05 4.52
N TYR A 24 -24.27 13.50 5.29
CA TYR A 24 -23.37 14.27 6.13
C TYR A 24 -22.23 14.80 5.29
N GLU A 25 -21.81 16.02 5.58
CA GLU A 25 -20.77 16.73 4.83
C GLU A 25 -19.62 17.10 5.74
N ALA A 26 -18.40 16.89 5.26
CA ALA A 26 -17.17 17.37 5.88
C ALA A 26 -16.25 17.94 4.79
N GLU A 27 -15.49 18.97 5.12
CA GLU A 27 -14.55 19.60 4.21
C GLU A 27 -13.16 19.70 4.86
N THR A 28 -12.13 19.57 4.03
CA THR A 28 -10.75 19.93 4.33
C THR A 28 -10.30 21.01 3.34
N GLU A 29 -9.00 21.25 3.22
CA GLU A 29 -8.47 22.22 2.28
C GLU A 29 -8.80 21.82 0.83
N HIS A 30 -8.54 20.56 0.47
CA HIS A 30 -8.65 20.08 -0.91
C HIS A 30 -9.83 19.14 -1.15
N TYR A 31 -10.52 18.67 -0.10
CA TYR A 31 -11.61 17.70 -0.22
C TYR A 31 -12.94 18.18 0.33
N ARG A 32 -14.00 17.74 -0.35
CA ARG A 32 -15.38 17.80 0.12
C ARG A 32 -15.93 16.38 0.14
N VAL A 33 -16.28 15.88 1.33
CA VAL A 33 -16.76 14.51 1.52
C VAL A 33 -18.24 14.52 1.87
N LEU A 34 -18.98 13.64 1.20
CA LEU A 34 -20.40 13.39 1.44
C LEU A 34 -20.57 11.92 1.86
N SER A 35 -20.97 11.67 3.09
CA SER A 35 -21.23 10.31 3.60
C SER A 35 -22.68 10.13 4.01
N SER A 36 -23.31 9.02 3.62
CA SER A 36 -24.62 8.64 4.17
C SER A 36 -24.48 7.79 5.45
N VAL A 37 -23.27 7.50 5.90
CA VAL A 37 -22.98 6.67 7.09
C VAL A 37 -23.18 7.47 8.38
N SER A 38 -22.33 8.47 8.61
CA SER A 38 -22.40 9.36 9.77
C SER A 38 -21.60 10.64 9.52
N ALA A 39 -21.77 11.65 10.37
CA ALA A 39 -20.95 12.86 10.35
C ALA A 39 -19.48 12.58 10.72
N GLU A 40 -19.26 11.65 11.65
CA GLU A 40 -17.92 11.19 12.05
C GLU A 40 -17.20 10.54 10.88
N HIS A 41 -17.85 9.59 10.19
CA HIS A 41 -17.30 8.95 8.99
C HIS A 41 -16.98 9.97 7.89
N ALA A 42 -17.83 10.99 7.69
CA ALA A 42 -17.53 12.05 6.71
C ALA A 42 -16.23 12.79 7.07
N GLN A 43 -16.04 13.13 8.34
CA GLN A 43 -14.85 13.81 8.83
C GLN A 43 -13.59 12.95 8.76
N GLU A 44 -13.67 11.68 9.15
CA GLU A 44 -12.57 10.71 9.08
C GLU A 44 -12.15 10.51 7.62
N THR A 45 -13.11 10.29 6.72
CA THR A 45 -12.84 10.13 5.28
C THR A 45 -12.20 11.39 4.69
N ALA A 46 -12.66 12.58 5.09
CA ALA A 46 -12.07 13.84 4.61
C ALA A 46 -10.61 14.00 5.08
N THR A 47 -10.34 13.66 6.34
CA THR A 47 -9.00 13.70 6.94
C THR A 47 -8.06 12.71 6.26
N ALA A 48 -8.52 11.47 6.05
CA ALA A 48 -7.76 10.44 5.36
C ALA A 48 -7.47 10.82 3.90
N ALA A 49 -8.47 11.36 3.18
CA ALA A 49 -8.29 11.80 1.79
C ALA A 49 -7.27 12.93 1.66
N GLU A 50 -7.29 13.90 2.59
CA GLU A 50 -6.31 14.99 2.63
C GLU A 50 -4.88 14.48 2.89
N ALA A 51 -4.71 13.60 3.89
CA ALA A 51 -3.43 13.01 4.20
C ALA A 51 -2.86 12.18 3.03
N LEU A 52 -3.71 11.37 2.38
CA LEU A 52 -3.34 10.59 1.20
C LEU A 52 -2.96 11.48 0.02
N ALA A 53 -3.68 12.59 -0.23
CA ALA A 53 -3.32 13.53 -1.26
C ALA A 53 -1.94 14.16 -1.03
N HIS A 54 -1.61 14.51 0.22
CA HIS A 54 -0.27 14.97 0.56
C HIS A 54 0.80 13.89 0.32
N LEU A 55 0.52 12.62 0.65
CA LEU A 55 1.40 11.51 0.33
C LEU A 55 1.64 11.41 -1.19
N TYR A 56 0.58 11.42 -1.99
CA TYR A 56 0.70 11.38 -3.46
C TYR A 56 1.52 12.57 -3.97
N ASN A 57 1.29 13.76 -3.42
CA ASN A 57 1.96 14.97 -3.88
C ASN A 57 3.46 15.03 -3.56
N GLN A 58 3.98 14.16 -2.68
CA GLN A 58 5.43 13.98 -2.52
C GLN A 58 6.12 13.51 -3.81
N TYR A 59 5.36 12.87 -4.70
CA TYR A 59 5.84 12.34 -5.98
C TYR A 59 5.46 13.25 -7.14
N PHE A 60 4.22 13.74 -7.18
CA PHE A 60 3.73 14.56 -8.29
C PHE A 60 4.17 16.04 -8.22
N ARG A 61 4.31 16.61 -7.02
CA ARG A 61 4.74 18.01 -6.80
C ARG A 61 3.87 19.04 -7.52
N PHE A 62 2.56 18.82 -7.55
CA PHE A 62 1.59 19.79 -8.04
C PHE A 62 1.36 20.90 -7.02
N GLU A 63 1.00 22.09 -7.51
CA GLU A 63 0.57 23.24 -6.71
C GLU A 63 -0.88 23.01 -6.26
N MET A 64 -1.07 22.43 -5.06
CA MET A 64 -2.40 22.00 -4.59
C MET A 64 -3.37 23.17 -4.37
N ASP A 65 -2.85 24.34 -4.01
CA ASP A 65 -3.61 25.59 -3.83
C ASP A 65 -4.26 26.11 -5.13
N GLU A 66 -3.80 25.64 -6.30
CA GLU A 66 -4.33 26.04 -7.61
C GLU A 66 -5.52 25.17 -8.06
N LEU A 67 -6.00 24.24 -7.23
CA LEU A 67 -7.17 23.42 -7.55
C LEU A 67 -8.40 24.31 -7.81
N PRO A 68 -9.11 24.14 -8.94
CA PRO A 68 -10.25 24.98 -9.29
C PRO A 68 -11.46 24.77 -8.37
N SER A 69 -11.52 23.60 -7.71
CA SER A 69 -12.54 23.23 -6.74
C SER A 69 -12.03 22.07 -5.89
N ARG A 70 -12.57 21.92 -4.68
CA ARG A 70 -12.34 20.73 -3.86
C ARG A 70 -12.74 19.46 -4.59
N MET A 71 -11.93 18.42 -4.45
CA MET A 71 -12.22 17.08 -4.94
C MET A 71 -13.37 16.47 -4.12
N THR A 72 -14.41 15.98 -4.80
CA THR A 72 -15.59 15.42 -4.13
C THR A 72 -15.43 13.92 -3.92
N VAL A 73 -15.63 13.44 -2.69
CA VAL A 73 -15.76 12.01 -2.37
C VAL A 73 -17.16 11.75 -1.84
N ARG A 74 -17.82 10.71 -2.34
CA ARG A 74 -19.18 10.33 -1.96
C ARG A 74 -19.21 8.87 -1.52
N ILE A 75 -19.55 8.64 -0.26
CA ILE A 75 -19.63 7.30 0.32
C ILE A 75 -21.07 7.01 0.74
N PHE A 76 -21.63 5.92 0.21
CA PHE A 76 -22.92 5.39 0.61
C PHE A 76 -22.75 4.27 1.64
N ALA A 77 -23.64 4.23 2.64
CA ALA A 77 -23.72 3.12 3.58
C ALA A 77 -24.12 1.82 2.86
N ASP A 78 -25.03 1.92 1.89
CA ASP A 78 -25.64 0.79 1.23
C ASP A 78 -25.37 0.77 -0.28
N ARG A 79 -25.11 -0.42 -0.81
CA ARG A 79 -24.94 -0.66 -2.25
C ARG A 79 -26.12 -0.16 -3.09
N SER A 80 -27.35 -0.25 -2.57
CA SER A 80 -28.55 0.11 -3.33
C SER A 80 -28.62 1.59 -3.70
N ASP A 81 -28.09 2.47 -2.84
CA ASP A 81 -28.07 3.91 -3.08
C ASP A 81 -26.93 4.32 -3.99
N PHE A 82 -25.78 3.65 -3.83
CA PHE A 82 -24.68 3.72 -4.78
C PHE A 82 -25.12 3.35 -6.19
N ASP A 83 -25.79 2.20 -6.37
CA ASP A 83 -26.29 1.75 -7.67
C ASP A 83 -27.30 2.74 -8.27
N ARG A 84 -28.19 3.30 -7.45
CA ARG A 84 -29.17 4.30 -7.89
C ARG A 84 -28.48 5.59 -8.34
N HIS A 85 -27.47 6.04 -7.60
CA HIS A 85 -26.70 7.23 -7.91
C HIS A 85 -25.90 7.05 -9.22
N LEU A 86 -25.19 5.94 -9.38
CA LEU A 86 -24.46 5.63 -10.61
C LEU A 86 -25.41 5.50 -11.81
N THR A 87 -26.52 4.76 -11.67
CA THR A 87 -27.49 4.60 -12.76
C THR A 87 -28.04 5.96 -13.23
N ARG A 88 -28.26 6.91 -12.30
CA ARG A 88 -28.72 8.26 -12.63
C ARG A 88 -27.69 9.08 -13.42
N ILE A 89 -26.40 8.89 -13.15
CA ILE A 89 -25.33 9.71 -13.74
C ILE A 89 -24.77 9.09 -15.02
N ILE A 90 -24.48 7.79 -15.01
CA ILE A 90 -23.79 7.07 -16.09
C ILE A 90 -24.63 5.95 -16.72
N GLY A 91 -25.82 5.66 -16.19
CA GLY A 91 -26.73 4.66 -16.78
C GLY A 91 -26.37 3.19 -16.48
N GLU A 92 -25.38 2.94 -15.64
CA GLU A 92 -24.87 1.61 -15.28
C GLU A 92 -24.46 1.54 -13.81
N THR A 93 -24.29 0.32 -13.30
CA THR A 93 -23.80 0.04 -11.93
C THR A 93 -22.35 -0.42 -11.94
N ARG A 94 -21.72 -0.43 -10.77
CA ARG A 94 -20.36 -0.93 -10.54
C ARG A 94 -20.34 -1.81 -9.30
N ASN A 95 -19.30 -2.65 -9.16
CA ASN A 95 -19.14 -3.51 -7.99
C ASN A 95 -18.08 -2.99 -7.01
N GLU A 96 -17.37 -1.92 -7.39
CA GLU A 96 -16.23 -1.35 -6.68
C GLU A 96 -16.31 0.18 -6.72
N PRO A 97 -15.57 0.88 -5.84
CA PRO A 97 -15.37 2.31 -5.94
C PRO A 97 -15.03 2.77 -7.36
N VAL A 98 -15.53 3.93 -7.77
CA VAL A 98 -15.33 4.45 -9.12
C VAL A 98 -15.14 5.97 -9.10
N TYR A 99 -14.12 6.45 -9.80
CA TYR A 99 -13.98 7.86 -10.09
C TYR A 99 -14.77 8.26 -11.34
N LEU A 100 -15.79 9.10 -11.16
CA LEU A 100 -16.58 9.67 -12.24
C LEU A 100 -15.93 10.98 -12.70
N HIS A 101 -15.26 10.92 -13.84
CA HIS A 101 -14.56 12.07 -14.41
C HIS A 101 -15.40 12.83 -15.44
N PHE A 102 -15.45 14.15 -15.31
CA PHE A 102 -16.06 15.07 -16.26
C PHE A 102 -15.11 16.21 -16.60
N THR A 103 -15.36 16.87 -17.74
CA THR A 103 -14.61 18.08 -18.15
C THR A 103 -14.72 19.21 -17.13
N ASP A 104 -15.88 19.33 -16.49
CA ASP A 104 -16.10 20.22 -15.36
C ASP A 104 -15.62 19.54 -14.07
N HIS A 105 -14.52 20.05 -13.51
CA HIS A 105 -13.89 19.50 -12.30
C HIS A 105 -14.86 19.46 -11.11
N ALA A 106 -15.72 20.47 -10.96
CA ALA A 106 -16.66 20.56 -9.85
C ALA A 106 -17.76 19.47 -9.91
N ARG A 107 -17.91 18.79 -11.05
CA ARG A 107 -18.83 17.66 -11.23
C ARG A 107 -18.17 16.31 -11.06
N SER A 108 -16.84 16.25 -11.05
CA SER A 108 -16.11 14.99 -10.89
C SER A 108 -16.16 14.54 -9.43
N GLU A 109 -16.43 13.26 -9.21
CA GLU A 109 -16.53 12.70 -7.87
C GLU A 109 -16.02 11.26 -7.81
N LEU A 110 -15.33 10.93 -6.73
CA LEU A 110 -15.04 9.55 -6.34
C LEU A 110 -16.26 9.03 -5.59
N VAL A 111 -16.87 7.96 -6.08
CA VAL A 111 -18.08 7.38 -5.50
C VAL A 111 -17.78 5.96 -5.02
N ALA A 112 -18.20 5.63 -3.81
CA ALA A 112 -18.10 4.29 -3.25
C ALA A 112 -19.28 3.96 -2.33
N TYR A 113 -19.34 2.71 -1.90
CA TYR A 113 -20.21 2.25 -0.82
C TYR A 113 -19.40 1.39 0.16
N ILE A 114 -19.89 1.23 1.40
CA ILE A 114 -19.24 0.38 2.40
C ILE A 114 -19.35 -1.09 1.98
N MET A 115 -18.21 -1.77 1.86
CA MET A 115 -18.14 -3.19 1.48
C MET A 115 -17.72 -4.04 2.69
N ASP A 116 -18.16 -5.31 2.71
CA ASP A 116 -17.83 -6.26 3.78
C ASP A 116 -16.34 -6.64 3.80
N ASP A 117 -15.73 -6.76 2.62
CA ASP A 117 -14.29 -6.99 2.48
C ASP A 117 -13.54 -5.64 2.62
N PHE A 118 -13.12 -5.33 3.84
CA PHE A 118 -12.46 -4.07 4.16
C PHE A 118 -11.12 -3.88 3.43
N GLU A 119 -10.34 -4.95 3.25
CA GLU A 119 -9.04 -4.86 2.57
C GLU A 119 -9.22 -4.58 1.09
N GLN A 120 -10.13 -5.30 0.43
CA GLN A 120 -10.48 -5.03 -0.96
C GLN A 120 -11.07 -3.62 -1.12
N TYR A 121 -11.99 -3.23 -0.23
CA TYR A 121 -12.60 -1.89 -0.23
C TYR A 121 -11.56 -0.79 -0.17
N ARG A 122 -10.65 -0.87 0.80
CA ARG A 122 -9.58 0.10 1.03
C ARG A 122 -8.65 0.18 -0.17
N ALA A 123 -8.20 -0.97 -0.69
CA ALA A 123 -7.34 -1.04 -1.87
C ALA A 123 -7.98 -0.37 -3.10
N SER A 124 -9.24 -0.73 -3.41
CA SER A 124 -9.96 -0.15 -4.55
C SER A 124 -10.24 1.34 -4.36
N LEU A 125 -10.56 1.79 -3.14
CA LEU A 125 -10.78 3.20 -2.83
C LEU A 125 -9.49 4.02 -3.02
N THR A 126 -8.36 3.51 -2.51
CA THR A 126 -7.04 4.12 -2.68
C THR A 126 -6.61 4.16 -4.14
N HIS A 127 -6.86 3.10 -4.92
CA HIS A 127 -6.59 3.09 -6.36
C HIS A 127 -7.33 4.24 -7.07
N GLN A 128 -8.63 4.40 -6.78
CA GLN A 128 -9.43 5.45 -7.41
C GLN A 128 -9.12 6.86 -6.87
N SER A 129 -8.69 7.01 -5.62
CA SER A 129 -8.31 8.32 -5.07
C SER A 129 -7.03 8.86 -5.71
N VAL A 130 -6.06 8.01 -6.06
CA VAL A 130 -4.88 8.42 -6.85
C VAL A 130 -5.30 8.91 -8.23
N ILE A 131 -6.22 8.19 -8.87
CA ILE A 131 -6.77 8.60 -10.18
C ILE A 131 -7.50 9.95 -10.06
N GLN A 132 -8.32 10.13 -9.02
CA GLN A 132 -8.97 11.41 -8.74
C GLN A 132 -7.95 12.53 -8.57
N PHE A 133 -6.96 12.33 -7.70
CA PHE A 133 -5.90 13.29 -7.42
C PHE A 133 -5.18 13.71 -8.70
N LEU A 134 -4.64 12.74 -9.46
CA LEU A 134 -3.91 13.04 -10.69
C LEU A 134 -4.80 13.77 -11.71
N ARG A 135 -6.07 13.35 -11.85
CA ARG A 135 -7.01 13.95 -12.80
C ARG A 135 -7.56 15.30 -12.38
N ALA A 136 -7.35 15.70 -11.14
CA ALA A 136 -7.64 17.05 -10.68
C ALA A 136 -6.67 18.08 -11.28
N PHE A 137 -5.43 17.66 -11.58
CA PHE A 137 -4.40 18.52 -12.18
C PHE A 137 -4.19 18.27 -13.67
N ILE A 138 -4.20 17.01 -14.10
CA ILE A 138 -4.00 16.61 -15.50
C ILE A 138 -5.24 15.86 -15.97
N GLN A 139 -6.05 16.48 -16.82
CA GLN A 139 -7.35 15.94 -17.23
C GLN A 139 -7.23 14.57 -17.91
N ASN A 140 -6.22 14.40 -18.77
CA ASN A 140 -5.98 13.18 -19.55
C ASN A 140 -4.51 12.75 -19.41
N PRO A 141 -4.11 12.18 -18.25
CA PRO A 141 -2.75 11.72 -18.04
C PRO A 141 -2.50 10.44 -18.86
N PRO A 142 -1.25 10.20 -19.32
CA PRO A 142 -0.85 8.94 -19.93
C PRO A 142 -1.21 7.74 -19.04
N LEU A 143 -1.70 6.67 -19.66
CA LEU A 143 -2.24 5.54 -18.90
C LEU A 143 -1.21 4.86 -18.02
N TRP A 144 0.05 4.78 -18.45
CA TRP A 144 1.12 4.16 -17.67
C TRP A 144 1.44 4.94 -16.38
N ILE A 145 1.35 6.28 -16.42
CA ILE A 145 1.50 7.12 -15.22
C ILE A 145 0.28 6.92 -14.32
N ARG A 146 -0.93 7.03 -14.90
CA ARG A 146 -2.18 6.97 -14.15
C ARG A 146 -2.37 5.64 -13.44
N GLU A 147 -2.35 4.54 -14.19
CA GLU A 147 -2.57 3.21 -13.63
C GLU A 147 -1.35 2.72 -12.86
N GLY A 148 -0.14 3.03 -13.32
CA GLY A 148 1.08 2.63 -12.62
C GLY A 148 1.14 3.21 -11.21
N PHE A 149 0.87 4.52 -11.04
CA PHE A 149 0.79 5.11 -9.70
C PHE A 149 -0.42 4.62 -8.89
N ALA A 150 -1.57 4.41 -9.52
CA ALA A 150 -2.74 3.89 -8.81
C ALA A 150 -2.45 2.53 -8.18
N VAL A 151 -1.78 1.62 -8.92
CA VAL A 151 -1.32 0.32 -8.40
C VAL A 151 -0.17 0.47 -7.40
N TYR A 152 0.77 1.40 -7.64
CA TYR A 152 1.91 1.66 -6.74
C TYR A 152 1.46 2.04 -5.32
N PHE A 153 0.44 2.90 -5.22
CA PHE A 153 -0.12 3.36 -3.95
C PHE A 153 -1.26 2.50 -3.41
N GLU A 154 -1.75 1.51 -4.14
CA GLU A 154 -3.00 0.77 -3.85
C GLU A 154 -3.09 0.24 -2.41
N ASN A 155 -1.97 -0.22 -1.84
CA ASN A 155 -1.93 -0.73 -0.47
C ASN A 155 -1.76 0.36 0.60
N SER A 156 -1.52 1.61 0.22
CA SER A 156 -1.34 2.74 1.14
C SER A 156 -2.63 3.07 1.88
N TYR A 157 -2.51 3.59 3.10
CA TYR A 157 -3.64 3.85 3.98
C TYR A 157 -3.39 5.06 4.87
N TYR A 158 -4.43 5.50 5.56
CA TYR A 158 -4.34 6.47 6.64
C TYR A 158 -4.31 5.72 7.98
N ASP A 159 -3.30 5.99 8.80
CA ASP A 159 -3.16 5.43 10.14
C ASP A 159 -3.82 6.40 11.13
N ASP A 160 -4.97 5.99 11.69
CA ASP A 160 -5.75 6.82 12.61
C ASP A 160 -5.01 7.10 13.93
N GLU A 161 -4.16 6.17 14.40
CA GLU A 161 -3.42 6.33 15.64
C GLU A 161 -2.29 7.37 15.50
N ARG A 162 -1.63 7.38 14.33
CA ARG A 162 -0.54 8.31 14.01
C ARG A 162 -1.03 9.61 13.40
N GLY A 163 -2.23 9.61 12.82
CA GLY A 163 -2.79 10.75 12.11
C GLY A 163 -2.05 11.08 10.81
N GLU A 164 -1.49 10.07 10.13
CA GLU A 164 -0.70 10.26 8.91
C GLU A 164 -0.99 9.21 7.84
N ALA A 165 -0.76 9.57 6.58
CA ALA A 165 -0.81 8.61 5.48
C ALA A 165 0.48 7.78 5.44
N VAL A 166 0.33 6.47 5.37
CA VAL A 166 1.42 5.50 5.34
C VAL A 166 1.51 4.91 3.93
N PHE A 167 2.68 5.10 3.30
CA PHE A 167 3.00 4.38 2.07
C PHE A 167 3.24 2.91 2.38
N GLN A 168 2.55 2.02 1.65
CA GLN A 168 2.77 0.60 1.71
C GLN A 168 2.99 0.04 0.30
N ALA A 169 4.14 -0.57 0.09
CA ALA A 169 4.49 -1.13 -1.21
C ALA A 169 3.49 -2.21 -1.65
N ASN A 170 3.08 -2.15 -2.92
CA ASN A 170 2.27 -3.18 -3.55
C ASN A 170 3.16 -4.15 -4.33
N THR A 171 3.29 -5.40 -3.88
CA THR A 171 4.06 -6.44 -4.59
C THR A 171 3.19 -7.49 -5.28
N ALA A 172 1.88 -7.27 -5.39
CA ALA A 172 0.94 -8.26 -5.93
C ALA A 172 1.29 -8.68 -7.37
N TRP A 173 1.85 -7.77 -8.15
CA TRP A 173 2.23 -8.01 -9.54
C TRP A 173 3.65 -8.49 -9.75
N LEU A 174 4.47 -8.60 -8.68
CA LEU A 174 5.89 -8.86 -8.81
C LEU A 174 6.19 -10.20 -9.50
N GLU A 175 5.53 -11.29 -9.10
CA GLU A 175 5.76 -12.60 -9.72
C GLU A 175 5.38 -12.61 -11.20
N THR A 176 4.25 -11.99 -11.55
CA THR A 176 3.82 -11.86 -12.94
C THR A 176 4.83 -11.03 -13.73
N LEU A 177 5.31 -9.93 -13.17
CA LEU A 177 6.31 -9.09 -13.82
C LEU A 177 7.64 -9.82 -14.03
N GLN A 178 8.10 -10.59 -13.05
CA GLN A 178 9.30 -11.43 -13.17
C GLN A 178 9.15 -12.49 -14.27
N GLN A 179 7.95 -13.05 -14.44
CA GLN A 179 7.66 -13.97 -15.55
C GLN A 179 7.67 -13.27 -16.92
N LEU A 180 7.22 -12.01 -17.01
CA LEU A 180 7.29 -11.22 -18.23
C LEU A 180 8.74 -10.89 -18.60
N VAL A 181 9.52 -10.40 -17.63
CA VAL A 181 10.91 -9.98 -17.83
C VAL A 181 11.84 -11.16 -18.12
N SER A 182 11.61 -12.32 -17.50
CA SER A 182 12.39 -13.55 -17.80
C SER A 182 12.10 -14.16 -19.18
N GLY A 183 11.11 -13.64 -19.92
CA GLY A 183 10.65 -14.23 -21.18
C GLY A 183 9.76 -15.47 -21.01
N SER A 184 9.31 -15.76 -19.79
CA SER A 184 8.38 -16.86 -19.51
C SER A 184 6.96 -16.58 -19.99
N ARG A 185 6.63 -15.30 -20.22
CA ARG A 185 5.35 -14.84 -20.78
C ARG A 185 5.59 -13.73 -21.82
N PRO A 186 4.67 -13.54 -22.79
CA PRO A 186 4.75 -12.43 -23.74
C PRO A 186 4.68 -11.08 -23.03
N VAL A 187 5.60 -10.18 -23.38
CA VAL A 187 5.70 -8.82 -22.83
C VAL A 187 5.19 -7.79 -23.85
N MET A 188 4.62 -6.68 -23.37
CA MET A 188 4.29 -5.54 -24.22
C MET A 188 5.56 -4.72 -24.46
N PRO A 189 5.88 -4.33 -25.72
CA PRO A 189 7.00 -3.44 -25.99
C PRO A 189 6.90 -2.15 -25.18
N LEU A 190 8.03 -1.65 -24.68
CA LEU A 190 8.05 -0.44 -23.84
C LEU A 190 7.36 0.75 -24.52
N SER A 191 7.60 0.95 -25.82
CA SER A 191 6.93 2.01 -26.60
C SER A 191 5.41 1.88 -26.58
N THR A 192 4.88 0.65 -26.66
CA THR A 192 3.45 0.38 -26.57
C THR A 192 2.91 0.65 -25.16
N VAL A 193 3.65 0.30 -24.10
CA VAL A 193 3.26 0.62 -22.71
C VAL A 193 3.17 2.13 -22.51
N LEU A 194 4.19 2.87 -22.94
CA LEU A 194 4.30 4.31 -22.73
C LEU A 194 3.29 5.13 -23.56
N SER A 195 2.80 4.58 -24.67
CA SER A 195 1.85 5.24 -25.58
C SER A 195 0.45 4.61 -25.60
N ALA A 196 0.17 3.63 -24.71
CA ALA A 196 -1.07 2.88 -24.71
C ALA A 196 -2.31 3.77 -24.60
N ASP A 197 -3.30 3.49 -25.46
CA ASP A 197 -4.65 4.00 -25.30
C ASP A 197 -5.52 3.02 -24.47
N VAL A 198 -6.77 3.41 -24.24
CA VAL A 198 -7.70 2.63 -23.42
C VAL A 198 -8.02 1.27 -24.05
N ALA A 199 -8.08 1.18 -25.38
CA ALA A 199 -8.38 -0.07 -26.06
C ALA A 199 -7.18 -1.04 -25.99
N THR A 200 -5.96 -0.55 -26.23
CA THR A 200 -4.73 -1.32 -26.10
C THR A 200 -4.57 -1.84 -24.67
N ALA A 201 -4.68 -0.99 -23.65
CA ALA A 201 -4.56 -1.39 -22.25
C ALA A 201 -5.60 -2.48 -21.88
N ARG A 202 -6.87 -2.31 -22.31
CA ARG A 202 -7.94 -3.29 -22.06
C ARG A 202 -7.73 -4.63 -22.74
N SER A 203 -7.08 -4.65 -23.90
CA SER A 203 -6.82 -5.89 -24.63
C SER A 203 -5.73 -6.76 -24.00
N GLN A 204 -4.90 -6.19 -23.11
CA GLN A 204 -3.71 -6.84 -22.55
C GLN A 204 -3.53 -6.53 -21.05
N LEU A 205 -4.60 -6.65 -20.26
CA LEU A 205 -4.60 -6.29 -18.83
C LEU A 205 -3.52 -7.05 -18.02
N ASP A 206 -3.36 -8.35 -18.29
CA ASP A 206 -2.39 -9.24 -17.62
C ASP A 206 -0.91 -8.86 -17.86
N THR A 207 -0.67 -7.97 -18.82
CA THR A 207 0.65 -7.49 -19.20
C THR A 207 0.81 -6.00 -18.87
N PHE A 208 -0.24 -5.21 -19.11
CA PHE A 208 -0.24 -3.77 -18.91
C PHE A 208 -0.08 -3.36 -17.44
N TYR A 209 -0.88 -3.90 -16.52
CA TYR A 209 -0.79 -3.51 -15.10
C TYR A 209 0.55 -3.89 -14.46
N PRO A 210 1.06 -5.14 -14.62
CA PRO A 210 2.38 -5.48 -14.09
C PRO A 210 3.49 -4.58 -14.62
N GLN A 211 3.50 -4.28 -15.93
CA GLN A 211 4.57 -3.47 -16.52
C GLN A 211 4.48 -1.99 -16.12
N THR A 212 3.28 -1.43 -16.03
CA THR A 212 3.11 -0.01 -15.64
C THR A 212 3.41 0.20 -14.16
N TRP A 213 2.92 -0.69 -13.28
CA TRP A 213 3.34 -0.74 -11.88
C TRP A 213 4.86 -0.89 -11.78
N GLY A 214 5.42 -1.88 -12.46
CA GLY A 214 6.86 -2.13 -12.45
C GLY A 214 7.68 -0.93 -12.88
N MET A 215 7.27 -0.26 -13.96
CA MET A 215 7.93 0.94 -14.47
C MET A 215 7.89 2.08 -13.45
N ILE A 216 6.75 2.32 -12.80
CA ILE A 216 6.66 3.34 -11.76
C ILE A 216 7.54 2.99 -10.56
N THR A 217 7.51 1.74 -10.10
CA THR A 217 8.38 1.27 -9.01
C THR A 217 9.86 1.46 -9.38
N PHE A 218 10.28 1.00 -10.57
CA PHE A 218 11.66 1.16 -11.06
C PHE A 218 12.10 2.61 -11.14
N LEU A 219 11.31 3.48 -11.80
CA LEU A 219 11.68 4.88 -11.96
C LEU A 219 11.70 5.62 -10.61
N THR A 220 10.86 5.20 -9.66
CA THR A 220 10.77 5.83 -8.34
C THR A 220 11.87 5.36 -7.39
N GLU A 221 12.20 4.07 -7.41
CA GLU A 221 13.04 3.41 -6.39
C GLU A 221 14.46 3.08 -6.86
N SER A 222 14.77 3.26 -8.15
CA SER A 222 16.12 3.07 -8.64
C SER A 222 17.13 3.99 -7.93
N GLU A 223 18.29 3.44 -7.61
CA GLU A 223 19.43 4.21 -7.08
C GLU A 223 20.03 5.15 -8.15
N ASN A 224 19.81 4.85 -9.43
CA ASN A 224 20.24 5.71 -10.52
C ASN A 224 19.28 6.90 -10.67
N ARG A 225 19.73 8.06 -10.17
CA ARG A 225 18.99 9.33 -10.21
C ARG A 225 18.49 9.76 -11.60
N GLN A 226 19.05 9.23 -12.68
CA GLN A 226 18.55 9.51 -14.03
C GLN A 226 17.15 8.92 -14.26
N HIS A 227 16.84 7.77 -13.65
CA HIS A 227 15.52 7.15 -13.73
C HIS A 227 14.45 7.97 -12.99
N ASN A 228 14.75 8.38 -11.75
CA ASN A 228 13.82 9.20 -10.96
C ASN A 228 13.61 10.55 -11.64
N ARG A 229 14.67 11.13 -12.22
CA ARG A 229 14.56 12.34 -13.02
C ARG A 229 13.70 12.14 -14.27
N MET A 230 13.83 11.02 -14.98
CA MET A 230 12.99 10.72 -16.15
C MET A 230 11.50 10.74 -15.81
N LEU A 231 11.11 10.14 -14.67
CA LEU A 231 9.73 10.18 -14.20
C LEU A 231 9.28 11.61 -13.88
N TRP A 232 10.12 12.38 -13.17
CA TRP A 232 9.80 13.76 -12.83
C TRP A 232 9.68 14.66 -14.07
N ASP A 233 10.61 14.56 -15.02
CA ASP A 233 10.57 15.28 -16.29
C ASP A 233 9.32 14.89 -17.11
N ALA A 234 8.89 13.62 -17.04
CA ALA A 234 7.66 13.16 -17.69
C ALA A 234 6.39 13.74 -17.07
N ILE A 235 6.29 13.81 -15.74
CA ILE A 235 5.16 14.44 -15.03
C ILE A 235 5.14 15.94 -15.31
N ALA A 236 6.29 16.62 -15.25
CA ALA A 236 6.41 18.05 -15.50
C ALA A 236 6.14 18.45 -16.97
N ALA A 237 6.24 17.50 -17.90
CA ALA A 237 5.91 17.72 -19.31
C ALA A 237 4.41 17.71 -19.60
N LEU A 238 3.58 17.22 -18.67
CA LEU A 238 2.14 17.08 -18.85
C LEU A 238 1.45 18.45 -18.88
N GLU A 239 0.51 18.61 -19.81
CA GLU A 239 -0.31 19.81 -19.92
C GLU A 239 -1.70 19.55 -19.31
N PRO A 240 -2.20 20.40 -18.39
CA PRO A 240 -3.43 20.16 -17.63
C PRO A 240 -4.66 19.82 -18.47
N GLN A 241 -4.84 20.51 -19.60
CA GLN A 241 -6.03 20.41 -20.45
C GLN A 241 -5.77 19.70 -21.79
N ALA A 242 -4.58 19.12 -21.97
CA ALA A 242 -4.25 18.38 -23.17
C ALA A 242 -5.03 17.05 -23.23
N SER A 243 -5.28 16.58 -24.46
CA SER A 243 -5.78 15.22 -24.69
C SER A 243 -4.72 14.18 -24.31
N LEU A 244 -5.15 12.92 -24.15
CA LEU A 244 -4.24 11.80 -23.89
C LEU A 244 -3.11 11.72 -24.93
N ALA A 245 -3.46 11.81 -26.22
CA ALA A 245 -2.49 11.73 -27.31
C ALA A 245 -1.47 12.87 -27.27
N GLN A 246 -1.92 14.09 -26.95
CA GLN A 246 -1.03 15.24 -26.80
C GLN A 246 -0.08 15.07 -25.63
N ASN A 247 -0.56 14.62 -24.47
CA ASN A 247 0.31 14.36 -23.31
C ASN A 247 1.32 13.24 -23.56
N VAL A 248 0.95 12.20 -24.30
CA VAL A 248 1.89 11.17 -24.76
C VAL A 248 2.95 11.76 -25.70
N GLU A 249 2.55 12.56 -26.69
CA GLU A 249 3.49 13.22 -27.62
C GLU A 249 4.47 14.16 -26.90
N GLN A 250 3.99 14.89 -25.88
CA GLN A 250 4.83 15.79 -25.07
C GLN A 250 5.93 15.02 -24.34
N ILE A 251 5.60 13.90 -23.69
CA ILE A 251 6.59 13.04 -23.04
C ILE A 251 7.59 12.49 -24.06
N GLU A 252 7.10 12.00 -25.21
CA GLU A 252 7.98 11.47 -26.26
C GLU A 252 9.01 12.51 -26.72
N ARG A 253 8.54 13.73 -27.02
CA ARG A 253 9.37 14.80 -27.55
C ARG A 253 10.32 15.42 -26.54
N ARG A 254 9.88 15.59 -25.29
CA ARG A 254 10.63 16.32 -24.25
C ARG A 254 11.51 15.40 -23.41
N VAL A 255 11.14 14.13 -23.27
CA VAL A 255 11.81 13.17 -22.38
C VAL A 255 12.38 12.00 -23.17
N LEU A 256 11.52 11.17 -23.79
CA LEU A 256 11.95 9.87 -24.34
C LEU A 256 12.95 10.00 -25.49
N ARG A 257 12.91 11.09 -26.25
CA ARG A 257 13.90 11.39 -27.30
C ARG A 257 15.35 11.37 -26.80
N TRP A 258 15.57 11.64 -25.52
CA TRP A 258 16.89 11.71 -24.89
C TRP A 258 17.23 10.46 -24.07
N VAL A 259 16.33 9.49 -23.99
CA VAL A 259 16.48 8.26 -23.22
C VAL A 259 16.89 7.13 -24.17
N ASN A 260 17.94 6.39 -23.82
CA ASN A 260 18.25 5.15 -24.49
C ASN A 260 17.27 4.07 -23.99
N THR A 261 16.22 3.80 -24.78
CA THR A 261 15.16 2.87 -24.39
C THR A 261 15.64 1.43 -24.25
N ASP A 262 16.64 1.01 -25.02
CA ASP A 262 17.17 -0.36 -24.92
C ASP A 262 17.92 -0.55 -23.60
N ALA A 263 18.79 0.41 -23.25
CA ALA A 263 19.46 0.42 -21.95
C ALA A 263 18.45 0.50 -20.79
N LEU A 264 17.39 1.32 -20.92
CA LEU A 264 16.35 1.42 -19.91
C LEU A 264 15.62 0.09 -19.70
N VAL A 265 15.34 -0.66 -20.77
CA VAL A 265 14.71 -1.99 -20.69
C VAL A 265 15.63 -3.00 -20.02
N ASP A 266 16.93 -2.97 -20.31
CA ASP A 266 17.91 -3.84 -19.67
C ASP A 266 18.01 -3.54 -18.17
N GLU A 267 18.14 -2.26 -17.80
CA GLU A 267 18.23 -1.81 -16.41
C GLU A 267 16.94 -2.10 -15.63
N PHE A 268 15.78 -1.89 -16.26
CA PHE A 268 14.47 -2.28 -15.72
C PHE A 268 14.41 -3.79 -15.47
N SER A 269 14.89 -4.60 -16.41
CA SER A 269 14.88 -6.05 -16.32
C SER A 269 15.75 -6.55 -15.17
N THR A 270 16.95 -5.98 -15.01
CA THR A 270 17.84 -6.26 -13.87
C THR A 270 17.17 -5.90 -12.56
N PHE A 271 16.60 -4.69 -12.44
CA PHE A 271 15.89 -4.25 -11.24
C PHE A 271 14.79 -5.23 -10.83
N VAL A 272 13.90 -5.60 -11.74
CA VAL A 272 12.80 -6.56 -11.49
C VAL A 272 13.33 -7.93 -11.05
N SER A 273 14.45 -8.38 -11.62
CA SER A 273 15.04 -9.67 -11.28
C SER A 273 15.62 -9.73 -9.87
N GLU A 274 15.98 -8.58 -9.29
CA GLU A 274 16.53 -8.45 -7.94
C GLU A 274 15.46 -8.19 -6.88
N MET A 275 14.30 -7.67 -7.29
CA MET A 275 13.14 -7.51 -6.42
C MET A 275 12.71 -8.84 -5.80
N ARG A 276 12.24 -8.79 -4.56
CA ARG A 276 11.70 -9.95 -3.83
C ARG A 276 10.39 -9.56 -3.17
N SER A 277 9.42 -10.47 -3.22
CA SER A 277 8.19 -10.31 -2.44
C SER A 277 8.45 -10.63 -0.98
N PHE A 278 7.57 -10.17 -0.08
CA PHE A 278 7.60 -10.55 1.34
C PHE A 278 7.72 -12.08 1.49
N ARG A 279 6.90 -12.83 0.73
CA ARG A 279 6.86 -14.28 0.78
C ARG A 279 8.23 -14.88 0.40
N GLN A 280 8.81 -14.43 -0.71
CA GLN A 280 10.12 -14.91 -1.17
C GLN A 280 11.23 -14.61 -0.16
N LEU A 281 11.21 -13.43 0.47
CA LEU A 281 12.18 -13.07 1.50
C LEU A 281 12.06 -13.96 2.74
N VAL A 282 10.83 -14.23 3.20
CA VAL A 282 10.59 -15.15 4.33
C VAL A 282 11.03 -16.57 3.98
N GLU A 283 10.66 -17.09 2.81
CA GLU A 283 11.06 -18.44 2.37
C GLU A 283 12.59 -18.57 2.30
N GLN A 284 13.30 -17.57 1.74
CA GLN A 284 14.76 -17.54 1.69
C GLN A 284 15.39 -17.43 3.09
N GLY A 285 14.84 -16.59 3.97
CA GLY A 285 15.31 -16.45 5.35
C GLY A 285 15.20 -17.77 6.13
N ILE A 286 14.10 -18.51 5.95
CA ILE A 286 13.91 -19.83 6.56
C ILE A 286 14.90 -20.85 6.00
N GLU A 287 15.18 -20.83 4.70
CA GLU A 287 16.17 -21.70 4.08
C GLU A 287 17.58 -21.43 4.63
N TYR A 288 18.00 -20.16 4.69
CA TYR A 288 19.28 -19.76 5.27
C TYR A 288 19.39 -20.17 6.74
N TYR A 289 18.33 -19.95 7.54
CA TYR A 289 18.27 -20.39 8.93
C TYR A 289 18.45 -21.91 9.06
N GLY A 290 17.77 -22.69 8.21
CA GLY A 290 17.88 -24.15 8.20
C GLY A 290 19.29 -24.67 7.84
N ARG A 291 20.08 -23.88 7.12
CA ARG A 291 21.50 -24.15 6.82
C ARG A 291 22.48 -23.66 7.90
N GLY A 292 21.99 -22.92 8.90
CA GLY A 292 22.83 -22.27 9.90
C GLY A 292 23.52 -20.99 9.42
N GLU A 293 23.11 -20.45 8.28
CA GLU A 293 23.62 -19.18 7.72
C GLU A 293 22.85 -18.01 8.33
N TYR A 294 23.07 -17.75 9.62
CA TYR A 294 22.23 -16.86 10.42
C TYR A 294 22.28 -15.40 9.99
N GLU A 295 23.43 -14.88 9.59
CA GLU A 295 23.55 -13.49 9.12
C GLU A 295 22.73 -13.27 7.84
N ALA A 296 22.80 -14.20 6.88
CA ALA A 296 22.03 -14.14 5.64
C ALA A 296 20.53 -14.29 5.91
N ALA A 297 20.15 -15.15 6.86
CA ALA A 297 18.75 -15.32 7.27
C ALA A 297 18.19 -14.03 7.87
N GLU A 298 18.91 -13.43 8.83
CA GLU A 298 18.52 -12.18 9.47
C GLU A 298 18.36 -11.05 8.45
N GLU A 299 19.28 -10.94 7.48
CA GLU A 299 19.18 -9.95 6.40
C GLU A 299 17.86 -10.10 5.63
N GLN A 300 17.49 -11.32 5.23
CA GLN A 300 16.23 -11.53 4.50
C GLN A 300 15.00 -11.24 5.36
N PHE A 301 15.02 -11.61 6.65
CA PHE A 301 13.93 -11.29 7.57
C PHE A 301 13.78 -9.79 7.82
N ARG A 302 14.88 -9.03 7.95
CA ARG A 302 14.84 -7.57 8.06
C ARG A 302 14.29 -6.92 6.80
N ARG A 303 14.69 -7.40 5.62
CA ARG A 303 14.09 -6.96 4.34
C ARG A 303 12.60 -7.28 4.27
N ALA A 304 12.17 -8.44 4.77
CA ALA A 304 10.76 -8.82 4.83
C ALA A 304 9.96 -7.88 5.76
N ILE A 305 10.51 -7.54 6.93
CA ILE A 305 9.91 -6.58 7.87
C ILE A 305 9.74 -5.21 7.21
N ALA A 306 10.74 -4.75 6.45
CA ALA A 306 10.66 -3.48 5.74
C ALA A 306 9.53 -3.45 4.68
N LEU A 307 9.18 -4.59 4.08
CA LEU A 307 8.03 -4.68 3.16
C LEU A 307 6.69 -4.82 3.89
N ARG A 308 6.67 -5.57 5.00
CA ARG A 308 5.46 -5.79 5.80
C ARG A 308 5.83 -6.09 7.25
N ASP A 309 5.65 -5.10 8.10
CA ASP A 309 5.99 -5.17 9.53
C ASP A 309 4.92 -5.90 10.37
N GLY A 310 3.73 -6.13 9.81
CA GLY A 310 2.58 -6.72 10.51
C GLY A 310 2.57 -8.25 10.60
N ASN A 311 3.55 -8.94 10.01
CA ASN A 311 3.61 -10.40 10.05
C ASN A 311 4.64 -10.89 11.07
N HIS A 312 4.24 -11.81 11.94
CA HIS A 312 5.09 -12.28 13.04
C HIS A 312 6.29 -13.15 12.62
N VAL A 313 6.26 -13.80 11.45
CA VAL A 313 7.25 -14.83 11.07
C VAL A 313 8.69 -14.30 11.08
N PRO A 314 9.02 -13.16 10.42
CA PRO A 314 10.36 -12.61 10.47
C PRO A 314 10.86 -12.32 11.90
N TYR A 315 10.03 -11.74 12.76
CA TYR A 315 10.41 -11.42 14.14
C TYR A 315 10.69 -12.68 14.96
N TYR A 316 9.86 -13.71 14.81
CA TYR A 316 10.06 -14.99 15.49
C TYR A 316 11.40 -15.64 15.09
N TYR A 317 11.73 -15.68 13.79
CA TYR A 317 13.00 -16.25 13.34
C TYR A 317 14.22 -15.42 13.73
N ILE A 318 14.13 -14.09 13.74
CA ILE A 318 15.19 -13.23 14.28
C ILE A 318 15.40 -13.52 15.78
N GLY A 319 14.31 -13.71 16.54
CA GLY A 319 14.38 -14.16 17.93
C GLY A 319 15.12 -15.50 18.10
N LEU A 320 14.85 -16.48 17.22
CA LEU A 320 15.55 -17.78 17.21
C LEU A 320 17.05 -17.62 16.91
N ILE A 321 17.40 -16.76 15.95
CA ILE A 321 18.79 -16.46 15.60
C ILE A 321 19.53 -15.85 16.79
N LEU A 322 18.94 -14.81 17.41
CA LEU A 322 19.53 -14.13 18.57
C LEU A 322 19.67 -15.05 19.78
N TYR A 323 18.68 -15.92 20.02
CA TYR A 323 18.77 -16.98 21.04
C TYR A 323 19.96 -17.91 20.76
N GLY A 324 20.14 -18.35 19.51
CA GLY A 324 21.26 -19.19 19.10
C GLY A 324 22.64 -18.52 19.27
N GLN A 325 22.69 -17.19 19.19
CA GLN A 325 23.88 -16.38 19.42
C GLN A 325 24.13 -16.07 20.91
N GLY A 326 23.18 -16.39 21.80
CA GLY A 326 23.26 -16.08 23.23
C GLY A 326 22.79 -14.68 23.61
N SER A 327 22.25 -13.90 22.66
CA SER A 327 21.69 -12.57 22.89
C SER A 327 20.26 -12.65 23.43
N TYR A 328 20.10 -13.20 24.63
CA TYR A 328 18.80 -13.56 25.20
C TYR A 328 17.86 -12.36 25.45
N GLU A 329 18.40 -11.20 25.84
CA GLU A 329 17.62 -9.99 26.04
C GLU A 329 17.01 -9.48 24.71
N GLU A 330 17.80 -9.50 23.63
CA GLU A 330 17.31 -9.11 22.30
C GLU A 330 16.31 -10.11 21.74
N ALA A 331 16.57 -11.41 21.95
CA ALA A 331 15.63 -12.46 21.54
C ALA A 331 14.26 -12.30 22.22
N ASP A 332 14.22 -11.98 23.53
CA ASP A 332 12.96 -11.70 24.26
C ASP A 332 12.17 -10.56 23.61
N MET A 333 12.84 -9.45 23.25
CA MET A 333 12.19 -8.33 22.55
C MET A 333 11.56 -8.77 21.23
N TYR A 334 12.28 -9.49 20.38
CA TYR A 334 11.76 -9.94 19.09
C TYR A 334 10.63 -10.96 19.22
N TYR A 335 10.69 -11.85 20.22
CA TYR A 335 9.58 -12.77 20.50
C TYR A 335 8.33 -12.02 20.95
N ARG A 336 8.44 -10.99 21.79
CA ARG A 336 7.29 -10.17 22.18
C ARG A 336 6.67 -9.45 20.99
N VAL A 337 7.49 -8.88 20.11
CA VAL A 337 6.98 -8.27 18.87
C VAL A 337 6.29 -9.33 18.00
N ALA A 338 6.84 -10.55 17.89
CA ALA A 338 6.17 -11.62 17.16
C ALA A 338 4.78 -11.95 17.77
N LEU A 339 4.66 -11.97 19.10
CA LEU A 339 3.37 -12.15 19.79
C LEU A 339 2.39 -11.02 19.47
N GLU A 340 2.85 -9.76 19.52
CA GLU A 340 2.04 -8.58 19.16
C GLU A 340 1.57 -8.61 17.70
N ARG A 341 2.38 -9.19 16.79
CA ARG A 341 2.02 -9.39 15.38
C ARG A 341 1.26 -10.70 15.10
N GLY A 342 0.67 -11.29 16.14
CA GLY A 342 -0.26 -12.41 16.03
C GLY A 342 0.38 -13.79 15.86
N ALA A 343 1.62 -13.98 16.33
CA ALA A 343 2.17 -15.34 16.45
C ALA A 343 1.31 -16.19 17.41
N PRO A 344 1.21 -17.52 17.18
CA PRO A 344 0.52 -18.41 18.11
C PRO A 344 1.10 -18.31 19.53
N GLU A 345 0.25 -17.99 20.51
CA GLU A 345 0.73 -17.69 21.87
C GLU A 345 1.55 -18.83 22.49
N GLY A 346 1.12 -20.08 22.32
CA GLY A 346 1.85 -21.25 22.84
C GLY A 346 3.26 -21.38 22.28
N LEU A 347 3.43 -21.12 20.98
CA LEU A 347 4.75 -21.11 20.32
C LEU A 347 5.67 -20.06 20.94
N VAL A 348 5.17 -18.83 21.09
CA VAL A 348 5.99 -17.72 21.59
C VAL A 348 6.29 -17.85 23.08
N TYR A 349 5.32 -18.23 23.90
CA TYR A 349 5.58 -18.45 25.34
C TYR A 349 6.57 -19.59 25.55
N PHE A 350 6.52 -20.66 24.74
CA PHE A 350 7.53 -21.70 24.81
C PHE A 350 8.92 -21.16 24.45
N ALA A 351 9.04 -20.38 23.37
CA ALA A 351 10.29 -19.75 22.97
C ALA A 351 10.84 -18.77 24.02
N LEU A 352 9.98 -17.92 24.60
CA LEU A 352 10.32 -17.02 25.70
C LEU A 352 10.78 -17.78 26.94
N GLY A 353 10.12 -18.88 27.30
CA GLY A 353 10.48 -19.72 28.44
C GLY A 353 11.83 -20.41 28.27
N VAL A 354 12.10 -20.95 27.07
CA VAL A 354 13.40 -21.53 26.73
C VAL A 354 14.50 -20.47 26.71
N ASN A 355 14.21 -19.28 26.16
CA ASN A 355 15.13 -18.15 26.13
C ASN A 355 15.49 -17.67 27.55
N ALA A 356 14.49 -17.51 28.42
CA ALA A 356 14.67 -17.13 29.81
C ALA A 356 15.48 -18.18 30.59
N PHE A 357 15.22 -19.47 30.35
CA PHE A 357 16.00 -20.55 30.96
C PHE A 357 17.48 -20.47 30.56
N ALA A 358 17.77 -20.27 29.28
CA ALA A 358 19.14 -20.14 28.78
C ALA A 358 19.85 -18.88 29.33
N GLY A 359 19.11 -17.79 29.50
CA GLY A 359 19.58 -16.57 30.17
C GLY A 359 19.63 -16.65 31.70
N SER A 360 19.36 -17.81 32.32
CA SER A 360 19.31 -18.02 33.77
C SER A 360 18.25 -17.18 34.52
N MET A 361 17.22 -16.71 33.81
CA MET A 361 16.07 -16.00 34.35
C MET A 361 14.98 -17.01 34.71
N PHE A 362 15.25 -17.83 35.74
CA PHE A 362 14.47 -19.03 36.04
C PHE A 362 13.02 -18.77 36.42
N ASP A 363 12.74 -17.70 37.16
CA ASP A 363 11.37 -17.34 37.56
C ASP A 363 10.51 -16.96 36.33
N ASP A 364 11.10 -16.22 35.38
CA ASP A 364 10.43 -15.87 34.12
C ASP A 364 10.27 -17.09 33.22
N ALA A 365 11.29 -17.97 33.19
CA ALA A 365 11.24 -19.20 32.44
C ALA A 365 10.06 -20.08 32.87
N VAL A 366 9.86 -20.30 34.17
CA VAL A 366 8.72 -21.07 34.70
C VAL A 366 7.40 -20.42 34.28
N GLN A 367 7.24 -19.11 34.51
CA GLN A 367 6.01 -18.40 34.15
C GLN A 367 5.66 -18.54 32.67
N PHE A 368 6.63 -18.37 31.77
CA PHE A 368 6.39 -18.51 30.34
C PHE A 368 6.11 -19.96 29.93
N LEU A 369 6.80 -20.93 30.49
CA LEU A 369 6.55 -22.34 30.20
C LEU A 369 5.17 -22.79 30.68
N GLU A 370 4.71 -22.33 31.84
CA GLU A 370 3.34 -22.56 32.32
C GLU A 370 2.29 -21.97 31.36
N ARG A 371 2.51 -20.75 30.87
CA ARG A 371 1.62 -20.16 29.86
C ARG A 371 1.65 -20.94 28.55
N ALA A 372 2.80 -21.47 28.14
CA ALA A 372 2.87 -22.32 26.95
C ALA A 372 2.03 -23.60 27.12
N LEU A 373 2.08 -24.23 28.30
CA LEU A 373 1.24 -25.39 28.67
C LEU A 373 -0.25 -25.07 28.63
N GLU A 374 -0.65 -23.89 29.11
CA GLU A 374 -2.06 -23.47 29.10
C GLU A 374 -2.58 -23.22 27.67
N ARG A 375 -1.74 -22.70 26.78
CA ARG A 375 -2.14 -22.30 25.43
C ARG A 375 -2.15 -23.46 24.42
N ASP A 376 -1.12 -24.30 24.45
CA ASP A 376 -1.04 -25.47 23.57
C ASP A 376 -0.33 -26.63 24.27
N PRO A 377 -1.05 -27.33 25.17
CA PRO A 377 -0.49 -28.45 25.92
C PRO A 377 -0.08 -29.61 25.02
N GLY A 378 -0.70 -29.77 23.84
CA GLY A 378 -0.39 -30.86 22.92
C GLY A 378 0.96 -30.69 22.22
N ALA A 379 1.29 -29.45 21.83
CA ALA A 379 2.55 -29.17 21.14
C ALA A 379 3.76 -29.02 22.09
N TYR A 380 3.56 -28.43 23.27
CA TYR A 380 4.66 -28.03 24.17
C TYR A 380 4.67 -28.72 25.54
N GLY A 381 3.58 -29.42 25.90
CA GLY A 381 3.36 -30.19 27.14
C GLY A 381 4.61 -30.76 27.78
N ASP A 382 5.03 -31.90 27.22
CA ASP A 382 6.13 -32.70 27.73
C ASP A 382 7.44 -31.91 27.86
N ARG A 383 7.73 -31.01 26.91
CA ARG A 383 8.98 -30.24 26.88
C ARG A 383 9.00 -29.14 27.93
N ALA A 384 7.88 -28.46 28.13
CA ALA A 384 7.76 -27.40 29.12
C ALA A 384 7.83 -27.96 30.54
N GLU A 385 7.12 -29.06 30.83
CA GLU A 385 7.19 -29.74 32.13
C GLU A 385 8.61 -30.20 32.48
N GLN A 386 9.32 -30.77 31.50
CA GLN A 386 10.72 -31.20 31.69
C GLN A 386 11.65 -30.04 32.03
N LEU A 387 11.51 -28.88 31.37
CA LEU A 387 12.33 -27.72 31.68
C LEU A 387 11.99 -27.13 33.05
N ILE A 388 10.70 -27.02 33.41
CA ILE A 388 10.26 -26.54 34.72
C ILE A 388 10.83 -27.43 35.83
N ALA A 389 10.73 -28.76 35.68
CA ALA A 389 11.29 -29.70 36.64
C ALA A 389 12.81 -29.56 36.79
N ARG A 390 13.53 -29.21 35.72
CA ARG A 390 14.98 -28.97 35.74
C ARG A 390 15.36 -27.68 36.45
N ILE A 391 14.48 -26.67 36.47
CA ILE A 391 14.69 -25.41 37.20
C ILE A 391 14.51 -25.62 38.70
N GLY A 392 13.54 -26.44 39.10
CA GLY A 392 13.21 -26.69 40.51
C GLY A 392 14.14 -27.67 41.24
N ASN A 393 15.03 -28.37 40.53
CA ASN A 393 16.05 -29.27 41.07
C ASN A 393 17.43 -28.61 41.04
#